data_AF-A0AAV7UI94-F1
#
_entry.id   AF-A0AAV7UI94-F1
#
_cell.length_a   1.000
_cell.length_b   1.000
_cell.length_c   1.000
_cell.angle_alpha   90.00
_cell.angle_beta   90.00
_cell.angle_gamma   90.00
#
_symmetry.space_group_name_H-M   'P 1'
#
loop_
_entity.id
_entity.type
_entity.pdbx_description
1 polymer ?
#
loop_
_entity_poly.entity_id
_entity_poly.type
_entity_poly.pdbx_seq_one_letter_code
_entity_poly.pdbx_strand_id
1 'polypeptide(L)'
;MAKLYPSQDMAQVLPDSVPIDSFVTSLVGHTLLGEDAVIQDSVDKNVDVSLKKSYAGTHLALRAGIYGTYVAQSLLSYLKALNSALDGSSHISGLMSLTERHVEFLSDISFDVVRAPALAEGPCVSACRNLVLRDWKTDAAQCASALQLPFQGNVLFGAELEKKLHKLFKEKKHSSSFLSTLGDQLLFHKKSPVQAPSRHQLLRSQGRFPLGRGRDKKHKSPSPSPKSRS
;
A
#
# COMPACT_ATOMS: atom_id res chain seq x y z
N MET A 1 19.11 -4.64 1.67
CA MET A 1 18.21 -4.03 2.68
C MET A 1 17.46 -5.04 3.55
N ALA A 2 17.44 -6.34 3.24
CA ALA A 2 16.82 -7.39 4.08
C ALA A 2 17.44 -7.60 5.49
N LYS A 3 18.41 -6.76 5.90
CA LYS A 3 19.17 -6.93 7.15
C LYS A 3 18.62 -6.09 8.31
N LEU A 4 17.83 -5.03 8.04
CA LEU A 4 17.33 -4.13 9.09
C LEU A 4 16.11 -4.67 9.84
N TYR A 5 15.24 -5.42 9.16
CA TYR A 5 14.00 -5.95 9.73
C TYR A 5 13.91 -7.46 9.48
N PRO A 6 14.48 -8.30 10.37
CA PRO A 6 14.53 -9.75 10.14
C PRO A 6 13.12 -10.36 10.05
N SER A 7 12.99 -11.47 9.33
CA SER A 7 11.68 -12.06 9.02
C SER A 7 11.34 -13.32 9.80
N GLN A 8 12.23 -13.82 10.68
CA GLN A 8 12.14 -15.19 11.21
C GLN A 8 10.79 -15.53 11.87
N ASP A 9 10.19 -14.63 12.65
CA ASP A 9 8.86 -14.88 13.27
C ASP A 9 7.68 -14.43 12.38
N MET A 10 7.92 -13.53 11.42
CA MET A 10 6.85 -12.90 10.61
C MET A 10 6.76 -13.45 9.18
N ALA A 11 7.67 -14.33 8.76
CA ALA A 11 7.72 -14.91 7.42
C ALA A 11 6.48 -15.74 7.08
N GLN A 12 5.80 -16.30 8.09
CA GLN A 12 4.53 -17.01 7.90
C GLN A 12 3.34 -16.06 7.72
N VAL A 13 3.41 -14.84 8.25
CA VAL A 13 2.32 -13.86 8.20
C VAL A 13 2.36 -13.06 6.89
N LEU A 14 3.56 -12.76 6.40
CA LEU A 14 3.78 -11.88 5.26
C LEU A 14 4.97 -12.39 4.43
N PRO A 15 4.76 -13.23 3.41
CA PRO A 15 5.84 -13.69 2.54
C PRO A 15 6.36 -12.57 1.64
N ASP A 16 7.65 -12.62 1.26
CA ASP A 16 8.32 -11.61 0.40
C ASP A 16 7.73 -11.51 -1.01
N SER A 17 7.07 -12.57 -1.45
CA SER A 17 6.23 -12.62 -2.63
C SER A 17 5.04 -13.52 -2.36
N VAL A 18 3.92 -13.25 -3.04
CA VAL A 18 2.76 -14.15 -3.02
C VAL A 18 2.92 -15.10 -4.21
N PRO A 19 3.26 -16.39 -4.00
CA PRO A 19 3.31 -17.34 -5.09
C PRO A 19 1.89 -17.58 -5.63
N ILE A 20 1.79 -17.80 -6.94
CA ILE A 20 0.54 -18.23 -7.57
C ILE A 20 0.39 -19.73 -7.31
N ASP A 21 -0.82 -20.17 -6.99
CA ASP A 21 -1.11 -21.59 -6.78
C ASP A 21 -0.75 -22.41 -8.04
N SER A 22 -0.13 -23.57 -7.82
CA SER A 22 0.30 -24.47 -8.91
C SER A 22 -0.89 -24.95 -9.74
N PHE A 23 -2.04 -25.18 -9.09
CA PHE A 23 -3.28 -25.53 -9.77
C PHE A 23 -3.77 -24.42 -10.69
N VAL A 24 -3.76 -23.16 -10.23
CA VAL A 24 -4.16 -22.00 -11.04
C VAL A 24 -3.21 -21.85 -12.21
N THR A 25 -1.90 -22.00 -11.97
CA THR A 25 -0.87 -21.94 -13.03
C THR A 25 -1.09 -23.03 -14.08
N SER A 26 -1.40 -24.26 -13.65
CA SER A 26 -1.72 -25.37 -14.55
C SER A 26 -3.02 -25.13 -15.32
N LEU A 27 -4.07 -24.66 -14.65
CA LEU A 27 -5.36 -24.34 -15.27
C LEU A 27 -5.21 -23.25 -16.34
N VAL A 28 -4.47 -22.17 -16.03
CA VAL A 28 -4.17 -21.11 -16.99
C VAL A 28 -3.41 -21.67 -18.19
N GLY A 29 -2.39 -22.50 -17.96
CA GLY A 29 -1.65 -23.17 -19.04
C GLY A 29 -2.52 -24.06 -19.93
N HIS A 30 -3.56 -24.71 -19.38
CA HIS A 30 -4.48 -25.56 -20.14
C HIS A 30 -5.65 -24.81 -20.79
N THR A 31 -6.02 -23.64 -20.27
CA THR A 31 -7.15 -22.83 -20.79
C THR A 31 -6.72 -21.80 -21.82
N LEU A 32 -5.43 -21.44 -21.86
CA LEU A 32 -4.80 -20.66 -22.93
C LEU A 32 -4.60 -21.51 -24.20
N LEU A 33 -5.71 -21.98 -24.79
CA LEU A 33 -5.73 -22.66 -26.09
C LEU A 33 -5.99 -21.63 -27.19
N GLY A 34 -4.92 -21.01 -27.69
CA GLY A 34 -4.94 -20.16 -28.88
C GLY A 34 -3.51 -19.82 -29.32
N GLU A 35 -3.25 -19.75 -30.62
CA GLU A 35 -1.91 -19.42 -31.18
C GLU A 35 -1.38 -18.05 -30.67
N ASP A 36 -2.27 -17.17 -30.21
CA ASP A 36 -1.94 -15.86 -29.60
C ASP A 36 -1.70 -15.91 -28.08
N ALA A 37 -1.92 -17.05 -27.42
CA ALA A 37 -1.95 -17.15 -25.96
C ALA A 37 -0.58 -17.44 -25.30
N VAL A 38 0.45 -17.72 -26.11
CA VAL A 38 1.75 -18.24 -25.64
C VAL A 38 2.85 -17.16 -25.63
N ILE A 39 2.64 -16.01 -26.28
CA ILE A 39 3.54 -14.88 -26.13
C ILE A 39 3.05 -14.08 -24.93
N GLN A 40 3.50 -14.47 -23.75
CA GLN A 40 3.37 -13.67 -22.53
C GLN A 40 3.81 -12.24 -22.86
N ASP A 41 2.83 -11.35 -23.02
CA ASP A 41 3.04 -10.08 -23.70
C ASP A 41 4.12 -9.31 -22.95
N SER A 42 5.05 -8.68 -23.66
CA SER A 42 6.16 -7.96 -23.00
C SER A 42 5.64 -6.93 -21.97
N VAL A 43 4.43 -6.42 -22.22
CA VAL A 43 3.63 -5.59 -21.32
C VAL A 43 3.26 -6.32 -20.03
N ASP A 44 2.72 -7.54 -20.11
CA ASP A 44 2.32 -8.34 -18.95
C ASP A 44 3.51 -8.65 -18.04
N LYS A 45 4.68 -8.95 -18.64
CA LYS A 45 5.93 -9.12 -17.87
C LYS A 45 6.34 -7.84 -17.16
N ASN A 46 6.24 -6.69 -17.83
CA ASN A 46 6.57 -5.40 -17.24
C ASN A 46 5.61 -5.02 -16.11
N VAL A 47 4.33 -5.34 -16.26
CA VAL A 47 3.30 -5.15 -15.23
C VAL A 47 3.59 -6.03 -14.02
N ASP A 48 3.83 -7.32 -14.22
CA ASP A 48 4.15 -8.27 -13.14
C ASP A 48 5.41 -7.84 -12.36
N VAL A 49 6.50 -7.51 -13.06
CA VAL A 49 7.73 -7.02 -12.42
C VAL A 49 7.48 -5.73 -11.62
N SER A 50 6.68 -4.82 -12.16
CA SER A 50 6.35 -3.56 -11.50
C SER A 50 5.49 -3.77 -10.26
N LEU A 51 4.49 -4.66 -10.33
CA LEU A 51 3.64 -5.03 -9.19
C LEU A 51 4.44 -5.74 -8.10
N LYS A 52 5.33 -6.67 -8.45
CA LYS A 52 6.24 -7.32 -7.49
C LYS A 52 7.13 -6.33 -6.75
N LYS A 53 7.68 -5.32 -7.46
CA LYS A 53 8.45 -4.24 -6.84
C LYS A 53 7.60 -3.38 -5.90
N SER A 54 6.38 -3.03 -6.32
CA SER A 54 5.43 -2.31 -5.48
C SER A 54 5.10 -3.10 -4.21
N TYR A 55 4.77 -4.38 -4.35
CA TYR A 55 4.48 -5.30 -3.25
C TYR A 55 5.65 -5.35 -2.26
N ALA A 56 6.88 -5.57 -2.75
CA ALA A 56 8.08 -5.60 -1.90
C ALA A 56 8.30 -4.29 -1.12
N GLY A 57 8.05 -3.12 -1.74
CA GLY A 57 8.15 -1.83 -1.06
C GLY A 57 7.08 -1.64 0.04
N THR A 58 5.83 -1.99 -0.24
CA THR A 58 4.76 -1.94 0.78
C THR A 58 5.00 -2.93 1.92
N HIS A 59 5.53 -4.10 1.61
CA HIS A 59 5.85 -5.14 2.57
C HIS A 59 7.00 -4.76 3.50
N LEU A 60 8.02 -4.07 2.97
CA LEU A 60 9.07 -3.48 3.78
C LEU A 60 8.51 -2.47 4.79
N ALA A 61 7.56 -1.63 4.36
CA ALA A 61 6.91 -0.67 5.25
C ALA A 61 6.11 -1.36 6.35
N LEU A 62 5.39 -2.44 6.03
CA LEU A 62 4.68 -3.25 7.01
C LEU A 62 5.64 -3.87 8.02
N ARG A 63 6.76 -4.44 7.57
CA ARG A 63 7.80 -4.97 8.47
C ARG A 63 8.34 -3.89 9.39
N ALA A 64 8.75 -2.74 8.84
CA ALA A 64 9.24 -1.62 9.63
C ALA A 64 8.19 -1.19 10.68
N GLY A 65 6.91 -1.09 10.29
CA GLY A 65 5.81 -0.76 11.20
C GLY A 65 5.64 -1.78 12.32
N ILE A 66 5.67 -3.08 12.03
CA ILE A 66 5.60 -4.15 13.03
C ILE A 66 6.75 -4.02 14.03
N TYR A 67 7.99 -3.90 13.56
CA TYR A 67 9.15 -3.68 14.44
C TYR A 67 9.00 -2.41 15.27
N GLY A 68 8.47 -1.35 14.67
CA GLY A 68 8.15 -0.10 15.36
C GLY A 68 7.18 -0.32 16.52
N THR A 69 6.16 -1.17 16.36
CA THR A 69 5.24 -1.47 17.46
C THR A 69 5.92 -2.21 18.61
N TYR A 70 6.77 -3.19 18.33
CA TYR A 70 7.52 -3.90 19.38
C TYR A 70 8.48 -2.97 20.13
N VAL A 71 9.18 -2.11 19.40
CA VAL A 71 10.13 -1.14 19.98
C VAL A 71 9.39 -0.08 20.79
N ALA A 72 8.22 0.38 20.34
CA ALA A 72 7.41 1.33 21.09
C ALA A 72 6.88 0.71 22.40
N GLN A 73 6.48 -0.57 22.39
CA GLN A 73 6.06 -1.29 23.59
C GLN A 73 7.22 -1.48 24.58
N SER A 74 8.41 -1.85 24.10
CA SER A 74 9.59 -1.98 24.96
C SER A 74 10.02 -0.63 25.53
N LEU A 75 10.05 0.43 24.72
CA LEU A 75 10.33 1.80 25.17
C LEU A 75 9.37 2.24 26.29
N LEU A 76 8.06 1.96 26.15
CA LEU A 76 7.09 2.26 27.20
C LEU A 76 7.41 1.52 28.51
N SER A 77 7.87 0.27 28.43
CA SER A 77 8.27 -0.50 29.61
C SER A 77 9.53 0.08 30.28
N TYR A 78 10.50 0.53 29.49
CA TYR A 78 11.72 1.17 30.00
C TYR A 78 11.43 2.54 30.63
N LEU A 79 10.54 3.35 30.03
CA LEU A 79 10.13 4.62 30.62
C LEU A 79 9.42 4.42 31.96
N LYS A 80 8.60 3.38 32.10
CA LYS A 80 7.99 3.01 33.39
C LYS A 80 9.04 2.60 34.42
N ALA A 81 10.01 1.78 34.01
CA ALA A 81 11.12 1.36 34.89
C ALA A 81 11.99 2.55 35.33
N LEU A 82 12.29 3.46 34.40
CA LEU A 82 13.00 4.72 34.68
C LEU A 82 12.24 5.57 35.71
N ASN A 83 10.92 5.71 35.54
CA ASN A 83 10.08 6.46 36.47
C ASN A 83 10.10 5.87 37.89
N SER A 84 10.12 4.54 38.04
CA SER A 84 10.28 3.89 39.35
C SER A 84 11.70 3.96 39.92
N ALA A 85 12.71 4.12 39.06
CA ALA A 85 14.12 4.15 39.45
C ALA A 85 14.60 5.54 39.93
N LEU A 86 13.87 6.60 39.55
CA LEU A 86 14.06 7.97 40.01
C LEU A 86 13.88 8.14 41.52
N ASP A 87 13.19 7.20 42.19
CA ASP A 87 12.97 7.20 43.64
C ASP A 87 14.18 6.66 44.46
N GLY A 88 15.33 6.34 43.84
CA GLY A 88 16.56 6.11 44.61
C GLY A 88 17.67 5.20 44.04
N SER A 89 17.78 4.98 42.72
CA SER A 89 18.78 4.02 42.18
C SER A 89 19.89 4.61 41.32
N SER A 90 21.06 3.94 41.31
CA SER A 90 22.24 4.25 40.50
C SER A 90 22.17 3.79 39.04
N HIS A 91 21.06 3.16 38.61
CA HIS A 91 20.91 2.54 37.29
C HIS A 91 20.25 3.45 36.23
N ILE A 92 19.95 4.70 36.60
CA ILE A 92 19.22 5.66 35.74
C ILE A 92 19.96 5.94 34.42
N SER A 93 21.28 6.12 34.46
CA SER A 93 22.08 6.41 33.26
C SER A 93 22.02 5.28 32.21
N GLY A 94 22.05 4.01 32.67
CA GLY A 94 21.90 2.85 31.79
C GLY A 94 20.52 2.79 31.12
N LEU A 95 19.45 3.04 31.89
CA LEU A 95 18.08 3.12 31.37
C LEU A 95 17.91 4.29 30.39
N MET A 96 18.46 5.47 30.68
CA MET A 96 18.40 6.63 29.78
C MET A 96 19.08 6.33 28.44
N SER A 97 20.33 5.83 28.47
CA SER A 97 21.04 5.49 27.22
C SER A 97 20.32 4.42 26.39
N LEU A 98 19.62 3.48 27.03
CA LEU A 98 18.81 2.50 26.32
C LEU A 98 17.57 3.13 25.70
N THR A 99 16.87 4.02 26.43
CA THR A 99 15.72 4.75 25.89
C THR A 99 16.08 5.65 24.71
N GLU A 100 17.25 6.30 24.74
CA GLU A 100 17.77 7.09 23.62
C GLU A 100 17.92 6.23 22.36
N ARG A 101 18.55 5.06 22.47
CA ARG A 101 18.68 4.12 21.34
C ARG A 101 17.34 3.65 20.79
N HIS A 102 16.35 3.43 21.66
CA HIS A 102 14.99 3.07 21.23
C HIS A 102 14.32 4.20 20.44
N VAL A 103 14.51 5.45 20.85
CA VAL A 103 13.99 6.63 20.16
C VAL A 103 14.69 6.83 18.81
N GLU A 104 16.02 6.70 18.76
CA GLU A 104 16.80 6.72 17.51
C GLU A 104 16.28 5.67 16.53
N PHE A 105 16.13 4.42 16.99
CA PHE A 105 15.62 3.34 16.15
C PHE A 105 14.18 3.55 15.68
N LEU A 106 13.30 4.12 16.52
CA LEU A 106 11.94 4.49 16.12
C LEU A 106 11.92 5.61 15.08
N SER A 107 12.86 6.55 15.15
CA SER A 107 13.02 7.60 14.14
C SER A 107 13.37 6.99 12.78
N ASP A 108 14.34 6.08 12.75
CA ASP A 108 14.74 5.36 11.52
C ASP A 108 13.57 4.55 10.93
N ILE A 109 12.83 3.83 11.80
CA ILE A 109 11.63 3.10 11.39
C ILE A 109 10.57 4.04 10.80
N SER A 110 10.33 5.18 11.44
CA SER A 110 9.32 6.15 10.97
C SER A 110 9.65 6.67 9.58
N PHE A 111 10.95 6.90 9.31
CA PHE A 111 11.42 7.28 7.99
C PHE A 111 11.20 6.15 6.97
N ASP A 112 11.53 4.91 7.31
CA ASP A 112 11.36 3.76 6.42
C ASP A 112 9.88 3.46 6.11
N VAL A 113 8.98 3.61 7.09
CA VAL A 113 7.54 3.43 6.93
C VAL A 113 6.94 4.43 5.94
N VAL A 114 7.50 5.64 5.82
CA VAL A 114 7.05 6.64 4.83
C VAL A 114 7.78 6.47 3.50
N ARG A 115 9.08 6.22 3.53
CA ARG A 115 9.92 6.11 2.34
C ARG A 115 9.59 4.88 1.50
N ALA A 116 9.39 3.73 2.13
CA ALA A 116 9.20 2.48 1.40
C ALA A 116 7.91 2.46 0.56
N PRO A 117 6.74 2.91 1.06
CA PRO A 117 5.53 3.05 0.24
C PRO A 117 5.69 4.11 -0.85
N ALA A 118 6.31 5.27 -0.56
CA ALA A 118 6.54 6.30 -1.57
C ALA A 118 7.38 5.78 -2.75
N LEU A 119 8.39 4.93 -2.46
CA LEU A 119 9.17 4.26 -3.52
C LEU A 119 8.38 3.15 -4.23
N ALA A 120 7.38 2.55 -3.57
CA ALA A 120 6.50 1.53 -4.15
C ALA A 120 5.48 2.13 -5.14
N GLU A 121 5.09 3.40 -4.96
CA GLU A 121 4.18 4.10 -5.87
C GLU A 121 4.73 4.19 -7.30
N GLY A 122 6.04 4.39 -7.47
CA GLY A 122 6.66 4.48 -8.80
C GLY A 122 6.41 3.24 -9.66
N PRO A 123 6.77 2.03 -9.20
CA PRO A 123 6.41 0.79 -9.86
C PRO A 123 4.90 0.59 -10.03
N CYS A 124 4.07 0.95 -9.05
CA CYS A 124 2.61 0.86 -9.20
C CYS A 124 2.11 1.74 -10.36
N VAL A 125 2.55 2.99 -10.44
CA VAL A 125 2.26 3.92 -11.53
C VAL A 125 2.76 3.37 -12.87
N SER A 126 3.96 2.79 -12.90
CA SER A 126 4.51 2.12 -14.09
C SER A 126 3.60 0.98 -14.57
N ALA A 127 3.13 0.13 -13.66
CA ALA A 127 2.19 -0.94 -13.99
C ALA A 127 0.88 -0.39 -14.57
N CYS A 128 0.29 0.61 -13.92
CA CYS A 128 -0.93 1.26 -14.40
C CYS A 128 -0.74 1.88 -15.79
N ARG A 129 0.41 2.51 -16.07
CA ARG A 129 0.71 3.07 -17.39
C ARG A 129 0.82 1.98 -18.45
N ASN A 130 1.50 0.88 -18.16
CA ASN A 130 1.60 -0.25 -19.08
C ASN A 130 0.23 -0.83 -19.42
N LEU A 131 -0.66 -0.97 -18.42
CA LEU A 131 -2.03 -1.44 -18.63
C LEU A 131 -2.86 -0.49 -19.48
N VAL A 132 -2.79 0.82 -19.22
CA VAL A 132 -3.55 1.83 -19.98
C VAL A 132 -3.07 1.92 -21.43
N LEU A 133 -1.77 1.77 -21.68
CA LEU A 133 -1.21 1.83 -23.03
C LEU A 133 -1.23 0.49 -23.78
N ARG A 134 -1.66 -0.61 -23.14
CA ARG A 134 -1.68 -1.95 -23.75
C ARG A 134 -2.49 -1.97 -25.04
N ASP A 135 -3.67 -1.36 -25.01
CA ASP A 135 -4.59 -1.35 -26.15
C ASP A 135 -4.40 -0.10 -27.04
N TRP A 136 -3.35 0.71 -26.77
CA TRP A 136 -3.09 1.94 -27.52
C TRP A 136 -2.45 1.63 -28.87
N LYS A 137 -3.26 1.75 -29.94
CA LYS A 137 -2.85 1.52 -31.34
C LYS A 137 -1.97 2.65 -31.89
N THR A 138 -0.85 2.93 -31.24
CA THR A 138 0.17 3.89 -31.69
C THR A 138 1.51 3.21 -31.92
N ASP A 139 2.44 3.96 -32.52
CA ASP A 139 3.82 3.52 -32.68
C ASP A 139 4.45 3.18 -31.31
N ALA A 140 5.18 2.07 -31.25
CA ALA A 140 5.83 1.57 -30.04
C ALA A 140 6.78 2.62 -29.43
N ALA A 141 7.42 3.44 -30.26
CA ALA A 141 8.26 4.54 -29.80
C ALA A 141 7.47 5.61 -29.01
N GLN A 142 6.21 5.88 -29.38
CA GLN A 142 5.35 6.83 -28.69
C GLN A 142 4.88 6.27 -27.34
N CYS A 143 4.52 4.98 -27.30
CA CYS A 143 4.20 4.29 -26.06
C CYS A 143 5.41 4.31 -25.09
N ALA A 144 6.60 3.96 -25.57
CA ALA A 144 7.82 4.02 -24.78
C ALA A 144 8.12 5.43 -24.25
N SER A 145 7.94 6.46 -25.09
CA SER A 145 8.12 7.86 -24.71
C SER A 145 7.09 8.35 -23.68
N ALA A 146 5.88 7.79 -23.68
CA ALA A 146 4.84 8.09 -22.69
C ALA A 146 5.12 7.41 -21.34
N LEU A 147 5.65 6.18 -21.35
CA LEU A 147 6.04 5.46 -20.13
C LEU A 147 7.14 6.17 -19.34
N GLN A 148 8.06 6.85 -20.03
CA GLN A 148 9.20 7.55 -19.42
C GLN A 148 8.86 8.93 -18.81
N LEU A 149 7.62 9.39 -18.90
CA LEU A 149 7.23 10.70 -18.37
C LEU A 149 7.35 10.74 -16.82
N PRO A 150 7.84 11.82 -16.21
CA PRO A 150 7.83 11.94 -14.76
C PRO A 150 6.40 11.93 -14.22
N PHE A 151 6.17 11.26 -13.09
CA PHE A 151 4.86 11.24 -12.43
C PHE A 151 4.66 12.53 -11.62
N GLN A 152 3.52 13.19 -11.80
CA GLN A 152 3.19 14.46 -11.15
C GLN A 152 2.22 14.33 -9.95
N GLY A 153 1.81 13.11 -9.60
CA GLY A 153 0.99 12.85 -8.40
C GLY A 153 -0.53 12.91 -8.59
N ASN A 154 -1.04 13.65 -9.58
CA ASN A 154 -2.48 13.89 -9.77
C ASN A 154 -3.12 13.02 -10.86
N VAL A 155 -2.40 12.79 -11.95
CA VAL A 155 -2.85 12.00 -13.10
C VAL A 155 -1.71 11.14 -13.62
N LEU A 156 -2.04 10.04 -14.29
CA LEU A 156 -1.09 9.00 -14.65
C LEU A 156 0.02 9.51 -15.59
N PHE A 157 -0.30 10.40 -16.54
CA PHE A 157 0.64 10.91 -17.55
C PHE A 157 0.88 12.44 -17.51
N GLY A 158 -0.07 13.22 -16.96
CA GLY A 158 0.07 14.67 -16.85
C GLY A 158 -0.04 15.44 -18.16
N ALA A 159 0.12 16.76 -18.07
CA ALA A 159 0.07 17.68 -19.20
C ALA A 159 1.18 17.44 -20.25
N GLU A 160 2.26 16.73 -19.89
CA GLU A 160 3.35 16.43 -20.81
C GLU A 160 2.92 15.47 -21.93
N LEU A 161 2.06 14.49 -21.63
CA LEU A 161 1.49 13.63 -22.66
C LEU A 161 0.56 14.42 -23.57
N GLU A 162 -0.28 15.29 -23.02
CA GLU A 162 -1.17 16.15 -23.80
C GLU A 162 -0.37 17.03 -24.77
N LYS A 163 0.72 17.65 -24.30
CA LYS A 163 1.62 18.45 -25.14
C LYS A 163 2.24 17.62 -26.27
N LYS A 164 2.75 16.42 -25.97
CA LYS A 164 3.31 15.50 -26.99
C LYS A 164 2.25 15.13 -28.01
N LEU A 165 1.05 14.78 -27.55
CA LEU A 165 -0.05 14.38 -28.41
C LEU A 165 -0.51 15.54 -29.31
N HIS A 166 -0.61 16.76 -28.77
CA HIS A 166 -0.93 17.96 -29.56
C HIS A 166 0.12 18.28 -30.62
N LYS A 167 1.42 18.09 -30.34
CA LYS A 167 2.49 18.25 -31.34
C LYS A 167 2.34 17.23 -32.46
N LEU A 168 2.16 15.96 -32.11
CA LEU A 168 1.94 14.87 -33.07
C LEU A 168 0.69 15.11 -33.92
N PHE A 169 -0.40 15.64 -33.34
CA PHE A 169 -1.60 15.98 -34.10
C PHE A 169 -1.42 17.19 -35.01
N LYS A 170 -0.62 18.20 -34.62
CA LYS A 170 -0.31 19.34 -35.49
C LYS A 170 0.53 18.91 -36.69
N GLU A 171 1.50 18.03 -36.48
CA GLU A 171 2.34 17.45 -37.53
C GLU A 171 1.53 16.52 -38.45
N LYS A 172 0.62 15.72 -37.89
CA LYS A 172 -0.26 14.81 -38.65
C LYS A 172 -1.49 15.46 -39.29
N LYS A 173 -1.73 16.77 -39.17
CA LYS A 173 -2.79 17.45 -39.96
C LYS A 173 -2.56 17.37 -41.49
N HIS A 174 -1.41 16.86 -41.94
CA HIS A 174 -1.15 16.47 -43.33
C HIS A 174 -1.42 14.97 -43.65
N SER A 175 -1.84 14.15 -42.69
CA SER A 175 -2.13 12.72 -42.85
C SER A 175 -3.47 12.37 -42.19
N SER A 176 -4.53 12.34 -43.01
CA SER A 176 -5.94 12.28 -42.62
C SER A 176 -6.40 10.97 -41.98
N SER A 177 -5.58 9.92 -41.94
CA SER A 177 -6.01 8.57 -41.52
C SER A 177 -5.99 8.33 -40.01
N PHE A 178 -5.33 9.19 -39.22
CA PHE A 178 -5.17 8.97 -37.78
C PHE A 178 -6.31 9.59 -36.94
N LEU A 179 -7.00 10.60 -37.47
CA LEU A 179 -8.03 11.34 -36.73
C LEU A 179 -9.40 10.64 -36.68
N SER A 180 -9.73 9.81 -37.67
CA SER A 180 -10.98 9.03 -37.64
C SER A 180 -10.97 7.99 -36.52
N THR A 181 -9.85 7.30 -36.32
CA THR A 181 -9.76 6.19 -35.35
C THR A 181 -9.70 6.66 -33.89
N LEU A 182 -9.12 7.84 -33.62
CA LEU A 182 -8.95 8.39 -32.27
C LEU A 182 -10.12 9.29 -31.84
N GLY A 183 -10.77 9.96 -32.80
CA GLY A 183 -12.00 10.73 -32.57
C GLY A 183 -13.13 9.85 -32.05
N ASP A 184 -13.29 8.65 -32.60
CA ASP A 184 -14.33 7.72 -32.18
C ASP A 184 -14.04 7.09 -30.80
N GLN A 185 -12.78 6.82 -30.45
CA GLN A 185 -12.44 6.20 -29.16
C GLN A 185 -12.46 7.18 -27.97
N LEU A 186 -12.10 8.46 -28.16
CA LEU A 186 -12.15 9.46 -27.10
C LEU A 186 -13.57 9.98 -26.79
N LEU A 187 -14.54 9.72 -27.67
CA LEU A 187 -15.94 10.11 -27.47
C LEU A 187 -16.75 9.13 -26.59
N PHE A 188 -16.24 7.92 -26.31
CA PHE A 188 -16.95 6.95 -25.46
C PHE A 188 -16.80 7.19 -23.95
N HIS A 189 -15.91 8.07 -23.49
CA HIS A 189 -15.76 8.35 -22.05
C HIS A 189 -16.33 9.70 -21.57
N LYS A 190 -17.00 10.47 -22.43
CA LYS A 190 -17.61 11.77 -22.05
C LYS A 190 -19.01 11.69 -21.41
N LYS A 191 -19.50 10.51 -21.05
CA LYS A 191 -20.78 10.37 -20.31
C LYS A 191 -20.62 9.56 -19.03
N SER A 192 -20.11 10.21 -17.98
CA SER A 192 -20.72 10.14 -16.64
C SER A 192 -20.06 11.18 -15.73
N PRO A 193 -20.79 12.19 -15.23
CA PRO A 193 -20.29 12.98 -14.12
C PRO A 193 -20.40 12.12 -12.86
N VAL A 194 -19.29 11.55 -12.41
CA VAL A 194 -19.20 11.09 -11.02
C VAL A 194 -19.23 12.36 -10.16
N GLN A 195 -20.42 12.72 -9.69
CA GLN A 195 -20.58 13.72 -8.64
C GLN A 195 -19.76 13.26 -7.44
N ALA A 196 -18.67 13.97 -7.15
CA ALA A 196 -18.01 13.87 -5.88
C ALA A 196 -19.04 14.23 -4.78
N PRO A 197 -19.24 13.41 -3.75
CA PRO A 197 -20.16 13.76 -2.67
C PRO A 197 -19.64 15.02 -1.99
N SER A 198 -20.50 16.02 -1.88
CA SER A 198 -20.17 17.28 -1.23
C SER A 198 -19.75 17.04 0.23
N ARG A 199 -18.81 17.84 0.73
CA ARG A 199 -18.19 17.80 2.07
C ARG A 199 -19.18 17.71 3.25
N HIS A 200 -20.47 18.02 3.03
CA HIS A 200 -21.56 17.85 3.99
C HIS A 200 -22.14 16.43 4.12
N GLN A 201 -21.80 15.47 3.25
CA GLN A 201 -22.29 14.09 3.32
C GLN A 201 -21.34 13.14 4.09
N LEU A 202 -20.06 13.50 4.27
CA LEU A 202 -19.07 12.71 5.03
C LEU A 202 -19.25 12.77 6.56
N LEU A 203 -20.08 13.68 7.08
CA LEU A 203 -20.33 13.84 8.52
C LEU A 203 -21.55 13.06 9.03
N ARG A 204 -22.31 12.37 8.16
CA ARG A 204 -23.50 11.59 8.56
C ARG A 204 -23.30 10.06 8.57
N SER A 205 -22.16 9.54 8.11
CA SER A 205 -21.87 8.09 8.14
C SER A 205 -21.02 7.65 9.34
N GLN A 206 -20.73 8.53 10.30
CA GLN A 206 -20.22 8.15 11.63
C GLN A 206 -21.35 7.54 12.47
N GLY A 207 -21.86 6.40 12.02
CA GLY A 207 -22.86 5.58 12.68
C GLY A 207 -22.21 4.40 13.40
N ARG A 208 -22.00 4.59 14.71
CA ARG A 208 -22.06 3.56 15.78
C ARG A 208 -21.07 2.39 15.68
N PHE A 209 -19.97 2.52 16.42
CA PHE A 209 -19.35 1.38 17.09
C PHE A 209 -20.33 0.80 18.12
N PRO A 210 -20.62 -0.52 18.14
CA PRO A 210 -21.33 -1.13 19.24
C PRO A 210 -20.35 -1.31 20.42
N LEU A 211 -20.28 -0.30 21.29
CA LEU A 211 -19.80 -0.48 22.65
C LEU A 211 -20.84 -1.32 23.40
N GLY A 212 -20.53 -2.60 23.63
CA GLY A 212 -21.32 -3.48 24.47
C GLY A 212 -21.33 -2.97 25.91
N ARG A 213 -22.47 -2.38 26.34
CA ARG A 213 -22.78 -2.11 27.74
C ARG A 213 -23.83 -3.10 28.24
N GLY A 214 -23.49 -3.76 29.35
CA GLY A 214 -24.34 -3.99 30.52
C GLY A 214 -25.72 -4.59 30.30
N ARG A 215 -25.87 -5.87 30.67
CA ARG A 215 -27.16 -6.41 31.10
C ARG A 215 -27.14 -6.54 32.63
N ASP A 216 -27.78 -5.59 33.29
CA ASP A 216 -28.22 -5.72 34.66
C ASP A 216 -29.21 -6.90 34.77
N LYS A 217 -28.91 -7.83 35.68
CA LYS A 217 -29.93 -8.69 36.30
C LYS A 217 -29.83 -8.51 37.82
N LYS A 218 -30.86 -7.89 38.38
CA LYS A 218 -31.06 -7.71 39.82
C LYS A 218 -31.40 -9.04 40.52
N HIS A 219 -30.77 -9.21 41.68
CA HIS A 219 -31.20 -9.86 42.92
C HIS A 219 -31.64 -11.33 42.94
N LYS A 220 -30.84 -12.16 43.64
CA LYS A 220 -31.31 -12.87 44.85
C LYS A 220 -30.11 -13.22 45.75
N SER A 221 -30.04 -12.60 46.91
CA SER A 221 -29.12 -12.91 48.01
C SER A 221 -29.56 -14.17 48.76
N PRO A 222 -28.61 -14.91 49.36
CA PRO A 222 -28.83 -15.50 50.67
C PRO A 222 -27.80 -15.02 51.70
N SER A 223 -28.32 -14.83 52.91
CA SER A 223 -27.73 -14.39 54.17
C SER A 223 -26.64 -15.33 54.74
N PRO A 224 -25.86 -14.86 55.73
CA PRO A 224 -24.69 -15.57 56.25
C PRO A 224 -25.04 -16.46 57.45
N SER A 225 -24.19 -17.45 57.74
CA SER A 225 -24.16 -18.17 59.02
C SER A 225 -22.74 -18.71 59.29
N PRO A 226 -22.37 -19.07 60.52
CA PRO A 226 -21.72 -18.15 61.45
C PRO A 226 -20.32 -18.61 61.89
N LYS A 227 -19.60 -17.68 62.54
CA LYS A 227 -18.42 -17.98 63.35
C LYS A 227 -18.78 -18.96 64.47
N SER A 228 -17.96 -19.99 64.66
CA SER A 228 -17.75 -20.62 65.97
C SER A 228 -16.26 -20.60 66.29
N ARG A 229 -15.90 -19.77 67.27
CA ARG A 229 -14.69 -19.91 68.07
C ARG A 229 -14.98 -20.94 69.15
N SER A 230 -14.07 -21.89 69.31
CA SER A 230 -13.65 -22.46 70.59
C SER A 230 -12.36 -23.22 70.32
#